data_AF-A0A7K8EP17-F1
#
_entry.id   AF-A0A7K8EP17-F1
#
_cell.length_a   1.000
_cell.length_b   1.000
_cell.length_c   1.000
_cell.angle_alpha   90.00
_cell.angle_beta   90.00
_cell.angle_gamma   90.00
#
_symmetry.space_group_name_H-M   'P 1'
#
loop_
_entity.id
_entity.type
_entity.pdbx_description
1 polymer ?
#
loop_
_entity_poly.entity_id
_entity_poly.type
_entity_poly.pdbx_seq_one_letter_code
_entity_poly.pdbx_strand_id
1 'polypeptide(L)' 'DTFSLGVCNGCQLMALLGWVGPGDVPAGPAGAVALERNLSGRFESRFVTVRVEPGPALMLRGMEGARLGVWVAHGEG' A
#
# COMPACT_ATOMS: atom_id res chain seq x y z
N ASP A 1 -1.40 -10.99 19.32
CA ASP A 1 -1.26 -11.79 18.09
C ASP A 1 -2.36 -11.50 17.09
N THR A 2 -2.24 -10.38 16.37
CA THR A 2 -3.19 -10.04 15.31
C THR A 2 -2.43 -9.40 14.17
N PHE A 3 -2.75 -9.81 12.95
CA PHE A 3 -2.21 -9.24 11.73
C PHE A 3 -3.34 -8.61 10.94
N SER A 4 -3.03 -7.57 10.17
CA SER A 4 -3.99 -6.87 9.34
C SER A 4 -3.41 -6.67 7.94
N LEU A 5 -4.29 -6.69 6.94
CA LEU A 5 -3.95 -6.47 5.54
C LEU A 5 -4.99 -5.54 4.92
N GLY A 6 -4.53 -4.43 4.34
CA GLY A 6 -5.34 -3.52 3.56
C GLY A 6 -4.97 -3.65 2.07
N VAL A 7 -5.96 -3.89 1.21
CA VAL A 7 -5.78 -3.98 -0.25
C VAL A 7 -6.65 -2.93 -0.92
N CYS A 8 -6.07 -2.17 -1.86
CA CYS A 8 -6.75 -1.08 -2.59
C CYS A 8 -7.43 -0.10 -1.60
N ASN A 9 -8.76 0.01 -1.60
CA ASN A 9 -9.51 0.86 -0.65
C ASN A 9 -9.21 0.54 0.83
N GLY A 10 -8.86 -0.72 1.15
CA GLY A 10 -8.43 -1.09 2.51
C GLY A 10 -7.09 -0.48 2.89
N CYS A 11 -6.16 -0.33 1.94
CA CYS A 11 -4.89 0.36 2.15
C CYS A 11 -5.13 1.86 2.40
N GLN A 12 -6.01 2.48 1.60
CA GLN A 12 -6.41 3.88 1.79
C GLN A 12 -6.98 4.12 3.19
N LEU A 13 -7.89 3.25 3.66
CA LEU A 13 -8.45 3.33 5.00
C LEU A 13 -7.36 3.24 6.07
N MET A 14 -6.45 2.27 5.97
CA MET A 14 -5.36 2.11 6.95
C MET A 14 -4.40 3.30 6.96
N ALA A 15 -4.14 3.91 5.79
CA ALA A 15 -3.36 5.14 5.68
C ALA A 15 -4.07 6.32 6.37
N LEU A 16 -5.38 6.49 6.16
CA LEU A 16 -6.20 7.52 6.83
C LEU A 16 -6.27 7.32 8.36
N LEU A 17 -6.22 6.07 8.83
CA LEU A 17 -6.14 5.75 10.26
C LEU A 17 -4.73 5.99 10.85
N GLY A 18 -3.75 6.33 10.03
CA GLY A 18 -2.35 6.53 10.45
C GLY A 18 -1.60 5.24 10.74
N TRP A 19 -2.04 4.10 10.20
CA TRP A 19 -1.43 2.78 10.42
C TRP A 19 -0.37 2.41 9.36
N VAL A 20 -0.22 3.23 8.33
CA VAL A 20 0.73 3.05 7.22
C VAL A 20 1.67 4.26 7.15
N GLY A 21 2.99 4.01 7.12
CA GLY A 21 4.03 5.04 7.05
C GLY A 21 5.02 4.99 8.23
N PRO A 22 6.01 5.89 8.27
CA PRO A 22 6.96 5.99 9.38
C PRO A 22 6.23 6.25 10.72
N GLY A 23 6.54 5.42 11.71
CA GLY A 23 5.76 5.28 12.96
C GLY A 23 5.94 6.39 14.01
N ASP A 24 6.60 7.49 13.66
CA ASP A 24 6.78 8.68 14.51
C ASP A 24 5.79 9.81 14.18
N VAL A 25 4.93 9.63 13.17
CA VAL A 25 3.88 10.59 12.82
C VAL A 25 2.60 10.29 13.61
N PRO A 26 2.04 11.26 14.37
CA PRO A 26 0.82 11.06 15.13
C PRO A 26 -0.35 10.61 14.26
N ALA A 27 -1.14 9.66 14.76
CA ALA A 27 -2.41 9.28 14.15
C ALA A 27 -3.35 10.50 14.06
N GLY A 28 -3.72 10.88 12.84
CA GLY A 28 -4.55 12.04 12.55
C GLY A 28 -4.88 12.11 11.06
N PRO A 29 -5.76 13.03 10.62
CA PRO A 29 -6.24 13.12 9.23
C PRO A 29 -5.14 13.41 8.19
N ALA A 30 -3.90 13.62 8.63
CA ALA A 30 -2.71 13.76 7.80
C ALA A 30 -1.69 12.68 8.18
N GLY A 31 -2.08 11.39 8.05
CA GLY A 31 -1.14 10.28 8.17
C GLY A 31 0.09 10.49 7.27
N ALA A 32 1.22 9.90 7.62
CA ALA A 32 2.49 10.10 6.90
C ALA A 32 2.43 9.74 5.40
N VAL A 33 1.41 8.98 5.00
CA VAL A 33 1.18 8.53 3.62
C VAL A 33 -0.29 8.80 3.28
N ALA A 34 -0.52 9.46 2.14
CA ALA A 34 -1.84 9.60 1.53
C ALA A 34 -1.81 8.98 0.13
N LEU A 35 -2.82 8.18 -0.19
CA LEU A 35 -3.04 7.66 -1.54
C LEU A 35 -3.98 8.65 -2.23
N GLU A 36 -3.46 9.37 -3.21
CA GLU A 36 -4.16 10.45 -3.90
C GLU A 36 -4.48 10.07 -5.35
N ARG A 37 -5.22 10.94 -6.03
CA ARG A 37 -5.60 10.75 -7.43
C ARG A 37 -4.37 10.53 -8.29
N ASN A 38 -4.44 9.49 -9.14
CA ASN A 38 -3.37 9.14 -10.06
C ASN A 38 -2.95 10.36 -10.90
N LEU A 39 -1.66 10.50 -11.19
CA LEU A 39 -1.13 11.59 -12.03
C LEU A 39 -1.77 11.62 -13.43
N SER A 40 -2.22 10.48 -13.95
CA SER A 40 -2.95 10.39 -15.22
C SER A 40 -4.36 11.00 -15.16
N GLY A 41 -4.88 11.29 -13.97
CA GLY A 41 -6.22 11.81 -13.73
C GLY A 41 -7.34 10.82 -14.01
N ARG A 42 -7.02 9.53 -14.26
CA ARG A 42 -7.94 8.47 -14.65
C ARG A 42 -7.77 7.21 -13.79
N PHE A 43 -8.82 6.38 -13.79
CA PHE A 43 -8.74 5.02 -13.27
C PHE A 43 -7.78 4.18 -14.12
N GLU A 44 -6.92 3.41 -13.46
CA GLU A 44 -5.97 2.52 -14.11
C GLU A 44 -6.28 1.06 -13.75
N SER A 45 -6.55 0.25 -14.79
CA SER A 45 -6.64 -1.20 -14.71
C SER A 45 -5.50 -1.81 -15.53
N ARG A 46 -4.48 -2.34 -14.86
CA ARG A 46 -3.25 -2.82 -15.52
C ARG A 46 -2.71 -4.07 -14.84
N PHE A 47 -1.97 -4.87 -15.58
CA PHE A 47 -1.13 -5.93 -15.02
C PHE A 47 0.31 -5.43 -15.00
N VAL A 48 0.86 -5.22 -13.81
CA VAL A 48 2.19 -4.62 -13.62
C VAL A 48 3.14 -5.63 -12.99
N THR A 49 4.44 -5.46 -13.22
CA THR A 49 5.47 -6.21 -12.50
C THR A 49 5.93 -5.42 -11.29
N VAL A 50 5.88 -6.03 -10.11
CA VAL A 50 6.40 -5.48 -8.86
C VAL A 50 7.55 -6.34 -8.35
N ARG A 51 8.42 -5.73 -7.54
CA ARG A 51 9.44 -6.43 -6.76
C ARG A 51 9.07 -6.33 -5.28
N VAL A 52 9.20 -7.43 -4.56
CA VAL A 52 9.10 -7.42 -3.10
C VAL A 52 10.42 -6.95 -2.52
N GLU A 53 10.42 -5.78 -1.90
CA GLU A 53 11.58 -5.25 -1.19
C GLU A 53 11.68 -5.86 0.23
N PRO A 54 12.89 -5.91 0.84
CA PRO A 54 13.05 -6.33 2.22
C PRO A 54 12.24 -5.43 3.17
N GLY A 55 11.60 -6.03 4.19
CA GLY A 55 10.82 -5.24 5.14
C GLY A 55 10.28 -6.05 6.32
N PRO A 56 9.63 -5.37 7.29
CA PRO A 56 9.12 -6.00 8.51
C PRO A 56 7.80 -6.78 8.29
N ALA A 57 7.21 -6.70 7.09
CA ALA A 57 5.89 -7.27 6.81
C ALA A 57 5.90 -8.81 6.90
N LEU A 58 5.23 -9.35 7.92
CA LEU A 58 5.20 -10.79 8.17
C LEU A 58 4.65 -11.59 6.97
N MET A 59 3.64 -11.06 6.29
CA MET A 59 2.98 -11.72 5.16
C MET A 59 3.87 -11.85 3.91
N LEU A 60 5.00 -11.15 3.86
CA LEU A 60 5.94 -11.16 2.72
C LEU A 60 7.26 -11.88 3.04
N ARG A 61 7.38 -12.52 4.21
CA ARG A 61 8.62 -13.22 4.59
C ARG A 61 8.97 -14.32 3.61
N GLY A 62 10.24 -14.36 3.20
CA GLY A 62 10.76 -15.35 2.25
C GLY A 62 10.47 -15.01 0.78
N MET A 63 9.86 -13.86 0.51
CA MET A 63 9.58 -13.37 -0.84
C MET A 63 10.51 -12.23 -1.25
N GLU A 64 11.46 -11.83 -0.41
CA GLU A 64 12.37 -10.71 -0.67
C GLU A 64 13.14 -10.92 -1.99
N GLY A 65 13.08 -9.92 -2.87
CA GLY A 65 13.66 -9.95 -4.21
C GLY A 65 12.82 -10.63 -5.28
N ALA A 66 11.72 -11.32 -4.92
CA ALA A 66 10.80 -11.91 -5.89
C ALA A 66 10.21 -10.84 -6.82
N ARG A 67 10.06 -11.19 -8.10
CA ARG A 67 9.41 -10.36 -9.12
C ARG A 67 8.11 -11.01 -9.53
N LEU A 68 6.99 -10.32 -9.32
CA LEU A 68 5.64 -10.87 -9.47
C LEU A 68 4.81 -9.98 -10.38
N GLY A 69 3.92 -10.59 -11.16
CA GLY A 69 2.87 -9.88 -11.86
C GLY A 69 1.67 -9.67 -10.93
N VAL A 70 1.15 -8.44 -10.86
CA VAL A 70 0.03 -8.06 -9.99
C VAL A 70 -0.96 -7.20 -10.77
N TRP A 71 -2.25 -7.44 -10.56
CA TRP A 71 -3.31 -6.59 -11.08
C TRP A 71 -3.46 -5.34 -10.21
N VAL A 72 -3.43 -4.16 -10.85
CA VAL A 72 -3.80 -2.89 -10.24
C VAL A 72 -5.13 -2.41 -10.81
N ALA A 73 -5.97 -1.83 -9.96
CA ALA A 73 -7.31 -1.36 -10.29
C ALA A 73 -7.69 -0.21 -9.34
N HIS A 74 -7.18 1.00 -9.60
CA HIS A 74 -7.40 2.16 -8.75
C HIS A 74 -7.42 3.49 -9.54
N GLY A 75 -8.17 4.46 -9.02
CA GLY A 75 -8.12 5.87 -9.47
C GLY A 75 -7.33 6.79 -8.53
N GLU A 76 -7.11 6.32 -7.30
CA GLU A 76 -6.37 7.00 -6.24
C GLU A 76 -5.45 5.95 -5.59
N GLY A 77 -4.15 6.02 -5.83
CA GLY A 77 -3.21 4.98 -5.40
C GLY A 77 -1.78 5.43 -5.25
#